data_AF-A0A1G6CTU8-F1
#
_entry.id   AF-A0A1G6CTU8-F1
#
_cell.length_a   1.000
_cell.length_b   1.000
_cell.length_c   1.000
_cell.angle_alpha   90.00
_cell.angle_beta   90.00
_cell.angle_gamma   90.00
#
_symmetry.space_group_name_H-M   'P 1'
#
loop_
_entity.id
_entity.type
_entity.pdbx_description
1 polymer ?
#
loop_
_entity_poly.entity_id
_entity_poly.type
_entity_poly.pdbx_seq_one_letter_code
_entity_poly.pdbx_strand_id
1 'polypeptide(L)'
;MPKNRDKPEHSEHSHNKQEAYLSCPHALHSLIILFLVLLLPFISGYTPLLEWRGLRVTMEGLQAALLVATRFFCILSLAVVFLGTTPLLVNIKAIQAMGLPYIMADMALLVVRYIEVLSADLRRVRISMRLRGHAEKSCSWQNLRTMAWLTGSLILRSYERSQSVYKAMRLRGYGHAEGKPAGFKATRKDIAGLCTVYTTVVMLVVLEFRL
;
A
#
# COMPACT_ATOMS: atom_id res chain seq x y z
N MET A 1 -28.00 37.03 36.80
CA MET A 1 -27.47 35.80 37.45
C MET A 1 -28.64 34.96 37.90
N PRO A 2 -28.59 33.61 37.90
CA PRO A 2 -27.48 32.67 37.63
C PRO A 2 -27.81 31.73 36.42
N LYS A 3 -27.02 30.78 35.89
CA LYS A 3 -25.62 30.35 35.98
C LYS A 3 -25.44 29.27 34.89
N ASN A 4 -24.51 29.54 33.98
CA ASN A 4 -23.58 28.63 33.29
C ASN A 4 -23.99 27.16 32.99
N ARG A 5 -23.87 26.77 31.70
CA ARG A 5 -23.10 25.58 31.28
C ARG A 5 -22.74 25.69 29.78
N ASP A 6 -21.47 26.02 29.51
CA ASP A 6 -20.49 25.26 28.70
C ASP A 6 -21.09 24.29 27.65
N LYS A 7 -20.72 24.18 26.35
CA LYS A 7 -19.42 24.31 25.66
C LYS A 7 -19.65 24.00 24.15
N PRO A 8 -18.96 24.63 23.18
CA PRO A 8 -18.94 24.14 21.80
C PRO A 8 -17.79 23.13 21.62
N GLU A 9 -18.09 21.83 21.61
CA GLU A 9 -17.11 20.75 21.36
C GLU A 9 -17.66 19.73 20.33
N HIS A 10 -17.82 20.17 19.08
CA HIS A 10 -18.26 19.27 17.99
C HIS A 10 -17.39 19.29 16.74
N SER A 11 -16.16 19.81 16.82
CA SER A 11 -15.20 19.83 15.71
C SER A 11 -14.06 18.81 15.83
N GLU A 12 -13.71 18.33 17.03
CA GLU A 12 -12.58 17.39 17.20
C GLU A 12 -12.95 15.90 17.02
N HIS A 13 -14.22 15.53 17.20
CA HIS A 13 -14.64 14.13 17.11
C HIS A 13 -14.71 13.56 15.68
N SER A 14 -14.47 14.40 14.68
CA SER A 14 -14.45 14.03 13.26
C SER A 14 -13.12 13.40 12.83
N HIS A 15 -12.01 13.75 13.49
CA HIS A 15 -10.68 13.24 13.16
C HIS A 15 -10.43 11.84 13.76
N ASN A 16 -10.83 11.62 15.02
CA ASN A 16 -10.61 10.35 15.73
C ASN A 16 -11.42 9.16 15.15
N LYS A 17 -12.60 9.43 14.56
CA LYS A 17 -13.45 8.36 13.99
C LYS A 17 -12.98 7.86 12.63
N GLN A 18 -12.15 8.62 11.91
CA GLN A 18 -11.65 8.21 10.61
C GLN A 18 -10.50 7.18 10.72
N GLU A 19 -9.77 7.20 11.83
CA GLU A 19 -8.72 6.22 12.17
C GLU A 19 -9.28 4.83 12.52
N ALA A 20 -10.47 4.77 13.13
CA ALA A 20 -11.13 3.52 13.48
C ALA A 20 -11.61 2.69 12.27
N TYR A 21 -11.96 3.34 11.15
CA TYR A 21 -12.45 2.66 9.94
C TYR A 21 -11.33 2.06 9.07
N LEU A 22 -10.14 2.66 9.07
CA LEU A 22 -8.96 2.08 8.41
C LEU A 22 -8.34 0.94 9.23
N SER A 23 -8.66 0.82 10.51
CA SER A 23 -7.96 -0.10 11.41
C SER A 23 -8.33 -1.58 11.19
N CYS A 24 -9.57 -1.93 10.81
CA CYS A 24 -9.98 -3.35 10.73
C CYS A 24 -9.19 -4.24 9.74
N PRO A 25 -8.92 -3.83 8.48
CA PRO A 25 -8.13 -4.66 7.58
C PRO A 25 -6.61 -4.49 7.77
N HIS A 26 -6.12 -3.28 8.08
CA HIS A 26 -4.69 -3.02 8.22
C HIS A 26 -4.11 -3.52 9.56
N ALA A 27 -4.88 -3.47 10.65
CA ALA A 27 -4.47 -4.05 11.93
C ALA A 27 -4.42 -5.58 11.87
N LEU A 28 -5.28 -6.23 11.07
CA LEU A 28 -5.25 -7.68 10.89
C LEU A 28 -3.95 -8.14 10.19
N HIS A 29 -3.52 -7.45 9.15
CA HIS A 29 -2.23 -7.72 8.49
C HIS A 29 -1.04 -7.44 9.41
N SER A 30 -1.07 -6.31 10.14
CA SER A 30 -0.01 -5.97 11.09
C SER A 30 0.07 -6.97 12.25
N LEU A 31 -1.09 -7.46 12.72
CA LEU A 31 -1.20 -8.46 13.77
C LEU A 31 -0.77 -9.86 13.31
N ILE A 32 -1.04 -10.23 12.06
CA ILE A 32 -0.53 -11.48 11.45
C ILE A 32 0.99 -11.45 11.32
N ILE A 33 1.56 -10.33 10.87
CA ILE A 33 3.03 -10.17 10.76
C ILE A 33 3.67 -10.20 12.15
N LEU A 34 3.10 -9.48 13.12
CA LEU A 34 3.54 -9.50 14.51
C LEU A 34 3.45 -10.91 15.11
N PHE A 35 2.34 -11.61 14.88
CA PHE A 35 2.14 -12.98 15.34
C PHE A 35 3.15 -13.95 14.73
N LEU A 36 3.43 -13.85 13.42
CA LEU A 36 4.43 -14.67 12.73
C LEU A 36 5.85 -14.42 13.26
N VAL A 37 6.22 -13.15 13.48
CA VAL A 37 7.52 -12.78 14.06
C VAL A 37 7.66 -13.27 15.50
N LEU A 38 6.57 -13.26 16.28
CA LEU A 38 6.54 -13.78 17.64
C LEU A 38 6.56 -15.32 17.69
N LEU A 39 6.01 -16.00 16.69
CA LEU A 39 6.00 -17.47 16.59
C LEU A 39 7.33 -18.05 16.09
N LEU A 40 8.13 -17.28 15.35
CA LEU A 40 9.42 -17.72 14.82
C LEU A 40 10.45 -18.18 15.90
N PRO A 41 10.68 -17.45 17.01
CA PRO A 41 11.58 -17.90 18.06
C PRO A 41 11.12 -19.20 18.75
N PHE A 42 9.86 -19.60 18.57
CA PHE A 42 9.31 -20.84 19.12
C PHE A 42 9.52 -22.07 18.23
N ILE A 43 9.74 -21.89 16.93
CA ILE A 43 9.79 -22.99 15.96
C ILE A 43 11.24 -23.41 15.68
N SER A 44 12.23 -22.54 15.92
CA SER A 44 13.64 -22.82 15.63
C SER A 44 14.53 -22.91 16.88
N GLY A 45 14.99 -24.12 17.22
CA GLY A 45 16.17 -24.33 18.08
C GLY A 45 16.15 -25.65 18.85
N TYR A 46 17.34 -26.24 19.01
CA TYR A 46 17.56 -27.54 19.66
C TYR A 46 18.19 -27.44 21.07
N THR A 47 18.65 -26.26 21.54
CA THR A 47 19.23 -26.12 22.90
C THR A 47 18.47 -25.10 23.80
N PRO A 48 17.69 -25.57 24.80
CA PRO A 48 16.94 -24.69 25.68
C PRO A 48 17.82 -24.11 26.80
N LEU A 49 17.87 -22.78 26.95
CA LEU A 49 18.55 -22.14 28.10
C LEU A 49 17.61 -21.82 29.27
N LEU A 50 16.31 -21.67 29.03
CA LEU A 50 15.33 -21.42 30.08
C LEU A 50 14.10 -22.27 29.80
N GLU A 51 13.87 -23.28 30.64
CA GLU A 51 12.63 -24.03 30.65
C GLU A 51 11.75 -23.47 31.77
N TRP A 52 10.84 -22.57 31.41
CA TRP A 52 9.74 -22.22 32.30
C TRP A 52 8.43 -22.61 31.65
N ARG A 53 7.90 -23.76 32.11
CA ARG A 53 6.52 -24.21 31.87
C ARG A 53 6.13 -24.30 30.38
N GLY A 54 6.92 -25.05 29.60
CA GLY A 54 6.61 -25.39 28.20
C GLY A 54 7.10 -24.39 27.15
N LEU A 55 7.64 -23.24 27.57
CA LEU A 55 8.36 -22.30 26.73
C LEU A 55 9.85 -22.59 26.80
N ARG A 56 10.45 -23.03 25.69
CA ARG A 56 11.91 -23.17 25.55
C ARG A 56 12.42 -22.01 24.71
N VAL A 57 13.12 -21.07 25.34
CA VAL A 57 13.83 -20.02 24.64
C VAL A 57 15.26 -20.51 24.39
N THR A 58 15.61 -20.68 23.13
CA THR A 58 16.95 -21.11 22.68
C THR A 58 17.78 -19.86 22.33
N MET A 59 19.07 -19.86 22.64
CA MET A 59 19.97 -18.76 22.25
C MET A 59 20.06 -18.65 20.73
N GLU A 60 20.03 -19.79 20.02
CA GLU A 60 20.01 -19.82 18.56
C GLU A 60 18.70 -19.24 18.00
N GLY A 61 17.57 -19.49 18.67
CA GLY A 61 16.26 -18.96 18.28
C GLY A 61 16.14 -17.45 18.46
N LEU A 62 16.77 -16.89 19.50
CA LEU A 62 16.84 -15.43 19.68
C LEU A 62 17.66 -14.76 18.57
N GLN A 63 18.81 -15.33 18.21
CA GLN A 63 19.65 -14.81 17.13
C GLN A 63 18.96 -14.93 15.76
N ALA A 64 18.27 -16.05 15.50
CA ALA A 64 17.48 -16.23 14.29
C ALA A 64 16.30 -15.26 14.21
N ALA A 65 15.58 -15.05 15.32
CA ALA A 65 14.48 -14.10 15.39
C ALA A 65 14.94 -12.66 15.14
N LEU A 66 16.09 -12.28 15.72
CA LEU A 66 16.69 -10.95 15.51
C LEU A 66 17.07 -10.75 14.03
N LEU A 67 17.75 -11.72 13.41
CA LEU A 67 18.10 -11.69 11.99
C LEU A 67 16.87 -11.55 11.07
N VAL A 68 15.80 -12.26 11.40
CA VAL A 68 14.57 -12.19 10.59
C VAL A 68 13.86 -10.87 10.79
N ALA A 69 13.74 -10.38 12.03
CA ALA A 69 13.13 -9.09 12.34
C ALA A 69 13.86 -7.94 11.62
N THR A 70 15.20 -7.95 11.62
CA THR A 70 16.00 -6.89 10.99
C THR A 70 15.95 -6.96 9.47
N ARG A 71 15.94 -8.18 8.88
CA ARG A 71 15.66 -8.36 7.44
C ARG A 71 14.30 -7.80 7.04
N PHE A 72 13.24 -8.10 7.81
CA PHE A 72 11.91 -7.55 7.52
C PHE A 72 11.90 -6.01 7.62
N PHE A 73 12.51 -5.45 8.67
CA PHE A 73 12.61 -3.99 8.83
C PHE A 73 13.37 -3.34 7.66
N CYS A 74 14.48 -3.95 7.22
CA CYS A 74 15.25 -3.49 6.07
C CYS A 74 14.44 -3.55 4.76
N ILE A 75 13.72 -4.64 4.50
CA ILE A 75 12.89 -4.77 3.28
C ILE A 75 11.73 -3.77 3.30
N LEU A 76 11.06 -3.59 4.44
CA LEU A 76 9.93 -2.66 4.58
C LEU A 76 10.37 -1.20 4.42
N SER A 77 11.46 -0.80 5.09
CA SER A 77 12.02 0.54 4.96
C SER A 77 12.45 0.82 3.53
N LEU A 78 13.11 -0.12 2.86
CA LEU A 78 13.49 -0.01 1.45
C LEU A 78 12.25 0.15 0.55
N ALA A 79 11.21 -0.65 0.77
CA ALA A 79 9.97 -0.57 -0.01
C ALA A 79 9.28 0.79 0.16
N VAL A 80 9.21 1.31 1.39
CA VAL A 80 8.60 2.62 1.69
C VAL A 80 9.42 3.75 1.05
N VAL A 81 10.75 3.73 1.17
CA VAL A 81 11.61 4.73 0.54
C VAL A 81 11.50 4.67 -0.98
N PHE A 82 11.51 3.48 -1.57
CA PHE A 82 11.41 3.30 -3.02
C PHE A 82 10.07 3.81 -3.56
N LEU A 83 8.95 3.43 -2.93
CA LEU A 83 7.60 3.85 -3.32
C LEU A 83 7.31 5.32 -2.98
N GLY A 84 7.95 5.88 -1.95
CA GLY A 84 7.73 7.24 -1.48
C GLY A 84 8.57 8.30 -2.19
N THR A 85 9.74 7.95 -2.71
CA THR A 85 10.66 8.90 -3.35
C THR A 85 10.32 9.19 -4.82
N THR A 86 9.67 8.26 -5.51
CA THR A 86 9.42 8.35 -6.95
C THR A 86 7.95 8.14 -7.30
N PRO A 87 7.37 8.93 -8.21
CA PRO A 87 6.00 8.69 -8.65
C PRO A 87 5.91 7.39 -9.45
N LEU A 88 4.84 6.62 -9.23
CA LEU A 88 4.59 5.32 -9.87
C LEU A 88 4.73 5.35 -11.41
N LEU A 89 4.35 6.48 -12.04
CA LEU A 89 4.48 6.66 -13.49
C LEU A 89 5.93 6.64 -13.97
N VAL A 90 6.86 7.17 -13.18
CA VAL A 90 8.30 7.19 -13.49
C VAL A 90 8.89 5.79 -13.29
N ASN A 91 8.45 5.06 -12.26
CA ASN A 91 8.90 3.68 -12.01
C ASN A 91 8.50 2.74 -13.17
N ILE A 92 7.29 2.87 -13.70
CA ILE A 92 6.84 2.10 -14.87
C ILE A 92 7.71 2.41 -16.09
N LYS A 93 8.06 3.68 -16.32
CA LYS A 93 8.95 4.08 -17.43
C LYS A 93 10.37 3.55 -17.25
N ALA A 94 10.88 3.51 -16.02
CA ALA A 94 12.18 2.92 -15.72
C ALA A 94 12.18 1.41 -16.02
N ILE A 95 11.12 0.69 -15.64
CA ILE A 95 10.95 -0.73 -15.97
C ILE A 95 10.83 -0.95 -17.49
N GLN A 96 10.12 -0.06 -18.19
CA GLN A 96 10.07 -0.07 -19.66
C GLN A 96 11.46 0.08 -20.28
N ALA A 97 12.30 0.98 -19.75
CA ALA A 97 13.66 1.17 -20.21
C ALA A 97 14.57 -0.05 -19.94
N MET A 98 14.25 -0.89 -18.94
CA MET A 98 14.97 -2.13 -18.64
C MET A 98 14.60 -3.31 -19.55
N GLY A 99 13.77 -3.11 -20.57
CA GLY A 99 13.46 -4.13 -21.59
C GLY A 99 12.06 -4.72 -21.52
N LEU A 100 11.13 -4.13 -20.75
CA LEU A 100 9.73 -4.56 -20.74
C LEU A 100 9.07 -4.25 -22.10
N PRO A 101 8.26 -5.17 -22.68
CA PRO A 101 7.58 -4.91 -23.95
C PRO A 101 6.65 -3.69 -23.84
N TYR A 102 6.63 -2.89 -24.90
CA TYR A 102 5.88 -1.62 -24.97
C TYR A 102 4.40 -1.76 -24.57
N ILE A 103 3.76 -2.85 -24.99
CA ILE A 103 2.36 -3.15 -24.68
C ILE A 103 2.13 -3.25 -23.17
N MET A 104 3.02 -3.93 -22.43
CA MET A 104 2.87 -4.08 -20.97
C MET A 104 3.04 -2.74 -20.25
N ALA A 105 3.99 -1.92 -20.69
CA ALA A 105 4.23 -0.60 -20.12
C ALA A 105 3.03 0.35 -20.33
N ASP A 106 2.46 0.36 -21.53
CA ASP A 106 1.26 1.16 -21.83
C ASP A 106 0.04 0.71 -21.01
N MET A 107 -0.16 -0.61 -20.87
CA MET A 107 -1.22 -1.15 -20.01
C MET A 107 -1.03 -0.68 -18.55
N ALA A 108 0.19 -0.77 -18.02
CA ALA A 108 0.50 -0.30 -16.68
C ALA A 108 0.26 1.21 -16.50
N LEU A 109 0.66 2.02 -17.48
CA LEU A 109 0.44 3.48 -17.46
C LEU A 109 -1.04 3.84 -17.47
N LEU A 110 -1.84 3.12 -18.27
CA LEU A 110 -3.30 3.26 -18.27
C LEU A 110 -3.88 2.89 -16.91
N VAL A 111 -3.47 1.76 -16.32
CA VAL A 111 -3.94 1.34 -14.99
C VAL A 111 -3.70 2.42 -13.94
N VAL A 112 -2.49 2.99 -13.87
CA VAL A 112 -2.17 4.04 -12.90
C VAL A 112 -3.07 5.28 -13.10
N ARG A 113 -3.23 5.73 -14.34
CA ARG A 113 -4.13 6.86 -14.65
C ARG A 113 -5.59 6.55 -14.29
N TYR A 114 -6.04 5.31 -14.50
CA TYR A 114 -7.40 4.90 -14.19
C TYR A 114 -7.66 4.73 -12.69
N ILE A 115 -6.66 4.35 -11.90
CA ILE A 115 -6.77 4.31 -10.43
C ILE A 115 -7.08 5.72 -9.89
N GLU A 116 -6.43 6.76 -10.40
CA GLU A 116 -6.72 8.14 -10.00
C GLU A 116 -8.17 8.53 -10.33
N VAL A 117 -8.64 8.23 -11.53
CA VAL A 117 -10.03 8.48 -11.96
C VAL A 117 -11.02 7.72 -11.10
N LEU A 118 -10.77 6.42 -10.86
CA LEU A 118 -11.64 5.56 -10.07
C LEU A 118 -11.70 6.03 -8.61
N SER A 119 -10.58 6.49 -8.05
CA SER A 119 -10.54 7.06 -6.70
C SER A 119 -11.38 8.34 -6.58
N ALA A 120 -11.37 9.19 -7.60
CA ALA A 120 -12.18 10.39 -7.65
C ALA A 120 -13.68 10.07 -7.77
N ASP A 121 -14.04 9.09 -8.60
CA ASP A 121 -15.42 8.61 -8.71
C ASP A 121 -15.91 7.99 -7.40
N LEU A 122 -15.10 7.13 -6.77
CA LEU A 122 -15.36 6.56 -5.45
C LEU A 122 -15.61 7.65 -4.41
N ARG A 123 -14.76 8.68 -4.38
CA ARG A 123 -14.91 9.81 -3.46
C ARG A 123 -16.22 10.57 -3.70
N ARG A 124 -16.60 10.82 -4.95
CA ARG A 124 -17.86 11.49 -5.30
C ARG A 124 -19.07 10.69 -4.82
N VAL A 125 -19.11 9.39 -5.11
CA VAL A 125 -20.21 8.52 -4.67
C VAL A 125 -20.29 8.46 -3.15
N ARG A 126 -19.15 8.36 -2.45
CA ARG A 126 -19.11 8.38 -0.98
C ARG A 126 -19.68 9.68 -0.40
N ILE A 127 -19.34 10.83 -0.98
CA ILE A 127 -19.91 12.12 -0.56
C ILE A 127 -21.43 12.13 -0.76
N SER A 128 -21.92 11.68 -1.91
CA SER A 128 -23.38 11.61 -2.17
C SER A 128 -24.11 10.69 -1.20
N MET A 129 -23.52 9.55 -0.82
CA MET A 129 -24.11 8.65 0.19
C MET A 129 -24.16 9.30 1.57
N ARG A 130 -23.10 10.03 1.96
CA ARG A 130 -23.05 10.74 3.24
C ARG A 130 -24.11 11.83 3.33
N LEU A 131 -24.38 12.54 2.23
CA LEU A 131 -25.45 13.55 2.15
C LEU A 131 -26.85 12.92 2.27
N ARG A 132 -27.04 11.68 1.83
CA ARG A 132 -28.29 10.93 1.98
C ARG A 132 -28.51 10.37 3.40
N GLY A 133 -27.67 10.75 4.36
CA GLY A 133 -27.77 10.30 5.75
C GLY A 133 -27.26 8.89 6.00
N HIS A 134 -26.51 8.29 5.05
CA HIS A 134 -25.90 6.98 5.27
C HIS A 134 -24.79 7.09 6.32
N ALA A 135 -25.10 6.65 7.53
CA ALA A 135 -24.12 6.56 8.60
C ALA A 135 -23.21 5.35 8.30
N GLU A 136 -21.95 5.62 7.95
CA GLU A 136 -20.89 4.61 7.79
C GLU A 136 -20.64 3.80 9.08
N LYS A 137 -21.32 4.17 10.18
CA LYS A 137 -21.03 3.90 11.60
C LYS A 137 -21.20 2.47 12.11
N SER A 138 -21.56 1.47 11.29
CA SER A 138 -21.65 0.09 11.79
C SER A 138 -21.45 -0.99 10.71
N CYS A 139 -20.79 -2.09 11.08
CA CYS A 139 -20.78 -3.38 10.36
C CYS A 139 -22.16 -4.05 10.46
N SER A 140 -23.20 -3.35 9.99
CA SER A 140 -24.53 -3.92 9.81
C SER A 140 -24.61 -4.60 8.43
N TRP A 141 -25.37 -5.69 8.34
CA TRP A 141 -25.73 -6.35 7.08
C TRP A 141 -26.27 -5.37 6.03
N GLN A 142 -26.99 -4.33 6.47
CA GLN A 142 -27.52 -3.29 5.59
C GLN A 142 -26.40 -2.45 4.96
N ASN A 143 -25.34 -2.16 5.71
CA ASN A 143 -24.19 -1.40 5.22
C ASN A 143 -23.38 -2.24 4.21
N LEU A 144 -23.21 -3.54 4.48
CA LEU A 144 -22.57 -4.46 3.53
C LEU A 144 -23.35 -4.53 2.21
N ARG A 145 -24.69 -4.60 2.27
CA ARG A 145 -25.54 -4.57 1.07
C ARG A 145 -25.35 -3.26 0.29
N THR A 146 -25.33 -2.11 0.96
CA THR A 146 -25.09 -0.81 0.31
C THR A 146 -23.70 -0.75 -0.34
N MET A 147 -22.66 -1.27 0.33
CA MET A 147 -21.31 -1.37 -0.24
C MET A 147 -21.28 -2.28 -1.46
N ALA A 148 -21.99 -3.42 -1.44
CA ALA A 148 -22.09 -4.32 -2.59
C ALA A 148 -22.74 -3.62 -3.79
N TRP A 149 -23.84 -2.89 -3.59
CA TRP A 149 -24.48 -2.11 -4.66
C TRP A 149 -23.56 -1.01 -5.21
N LEU A 150 -22.86 -0.30 -4.33
CA LEU A 150 -21.88 0.71 -4.73
C LEU A 150 -20.78 0.11 -5.59
N THR A 151 -20.15 -0.97 -5.13
CA THR A 151 -19.08 -1.65 -5.85
C THR A 151 -19.58 -2.20 -7.18
N GLY A 152 -20.77 -2.80 -7.22
CA GLY A 152 -21.39 -3.27 -8.46
C GLY A 152 -21.60 -2.15 -9.48
N SER A 153 -22.13 -1.00 -9.04
CA SER A 153 -22.34 0.16 -9.92
C SER A 153 -21.02 0.73 -10.47
N LEU A 154 -19.95 0.72 -9.66
CA LEU A 154 -18.63 1.20 -10.08
C LEU A 154 -17.96 0.25 -11.07
N ILE A 155 -18.09 -1.07 -10.86
CA ILE A 155 -17.57 -2.08 -11.79
C ILE A 155 -18.24 -1.92 -13.16
N LEU A 156 -19.57 -1.80 -13.20
CA LEU A 156 -20.30 -1.64 -14.46
C LEU A 156 -19.88 -0.37 -15.20
N ARG A 157 -19.77 0.76 -14.49
CA ARG A 157 -19.35 2.04 -15.06
C ARG A 157 -17.89 2.00 -15.56
N SER A 158 -17.01 1.31 -14.83
CA SER A 158 -15.62 1.12 -15.23
C SER A 158 -15.51 0.27 -16.50
N TYR A 159 -16.36 -0.76 -16.62
CA TYR A 159 -16.45 -1.61 -17.82
C TYR A 159 -16.91 -0.82 -19.06
N GLU A 160 -18.00 -0.06 -18.96
CA GLU A 160 -18.48 0.80 -20.06
C GLU A 160 -17.42 1.81 -20.50
N ARG A 161 -16.67 2.36 -19.54
CA ARG A 161 -15.58 3.30 -19.83
C ARG A 161 -14.39 2.62 -20.49
N SER A 162 -14.02 1.42 -20.05
CA SER A 162 -12.98 0.60 -20.70
C SER A 162 -13.32 0.35 -22.18
N GLN A 163 -14.57 -0.06 -22.46
CA GLN A 163 -15.07 -0.25 -23.83
C GLN A 163 -14.99 1.03 -24.67
N SER A 164 -15.37 2.16 -24.10
CA SER A 164 -15.31 3.46 -24.78
C SER A 164 -13.87 3.86 -25.11
N VAL A 165 -12.93 3.61 -24.20
CA VAL A 165 -11.52 3.93 -24.40
C VAL A 165 -10.84 2.96 -25.35
N TYR A 166 -11.18 1.68 -25.32
CA TYR A 166 -10.73 0.72 -26.32
C TYR A 166 -11.14 1.13 -27.73
N LYS A 167 -12.42 1.53 -27.92
CA LYS A 167 -12.91 2.05 -29.21
C LYS A 167 -12.14 3.29 -29.65
N ALA A 168 -11.91 4.24 -28.74
CA ALA A 168 -11.13 5.44 -29.03
C ALA A 168 -9.66 5.15 -29.38
N MET A 169 -9.03 4.18 -28.70
CA MET A 169 -7.66 3.74 -29.00
C MET A 169 -7.58 3.11 -30.39
N ARG A 170 -8.54 2.25 -30.73
CA ARG A 170 -8.61 1.62 -32.05
C ARG A 170 -8.78 2.66 -33.16
N LEU A 171 -9.59 3.70 -32.96
CA LEU A 171 -9.73 4.82 -33.91
C LEU A 171 -8.45 5.66 -34.05
N ARG A 172 -7.61 5.72 -33.01
CA ARG A 172 -6.30 6.41 -33.05
C ARG A 172 -5.18 5.58 -33.70
N GLY A 173 -5.50 4.41 -34.24
CA GLY A 173 -4.52 3.52 -34.88
C GLY A 173 -3.66 2.72 -33.90
N TYR A 174 -4.10 2.58 -32.64
CA TYR A 174 -3.40 1.76 -31.65
C TYR A 174 -3.31 0.30 -32.16
N GLY A 175 -2.11 -0.27 -32.16
CA GLY A 175 -1.80 -1.60 -32.72
C GLY A 175 -1.15 -1.61 -34.11
N HIS A 176 -1.10 -0.47 -34.83
CA HIS A 176 -0.46 -0.36 -36.15
C HIS A 176 0.84 0.44 -36.14
N ALA A 177 1.09 1.23 -35.11
CA ALA A 177 2.35 1.95 -34.92
C ALA A 177 3.26 1.15 -33.98
N GLU A 178 4.43 0.76 -34.45
CA GLU A 178 5.51 0.29 -33.57
C GLU A 178 5.83 1.42 -32.59
N GLY A 179 5.45 1.22 -31.32
CA GLY A 179 5.59 2.22 -30.27
C GLY A 179 7.05 2.62 -30.11
N LYS A 180 7.37 3.88 -30.45
CA LYS A 180 8.69 4.45 -30.18
C LYS A 180 8.99 4.31 -28.69
N PRO A 181 10.16 3.76 -28.30
CA PRO A 181 10.50 3.64 -26.89
C PRO A 181 10.49 5.03 -26.26
N ALA A 182 9.74 5.17 -25.16
CA ALA A 182 9.76 6.37 -24.35
C ALA A 182 11.21 6.60 -23.91
N GLY A 183 11.85 7.64 -24.44
CA GLY A 183 13.23 7.98 -24.15
C GLY A 183 13.38 8.41 -22.69
N PHE A 184 13.47 7.44 -21.79
CA PHE A 184 13.86 7.66 -20.41
C PHE A 184 15.36 7.97 -20.40
N LYS A 185 15.70 9.25 -20.27
CA LYS A 185 17.09 9.67 -20.04
C LYS A 185 17.33 9.64 -18.53
N ALA A 186 18.11 8.68 -18.07
CA ALA A 186 18.58 8.63 -16.69
C ALA A 186 19.27 9.95 -16.34
N THR A 187 18.69 10.69 -15.41
CA THR A 187 19.23 11.98 -14.99
C THR A 187 20.32 11.73 -13.94
N ARG A 188 21.42 12.50 -13.95
CA ARG A 188 22.52 12.35 -12.97
C ARG A 188 22.06 12.40 -11.49
N LYS A 189 20.93 13.04 -11.22
CA LYS A 189 20.30 13.10 -9.90
C LYS A 189 19.68 11.76 -9.48
N ASP A 190 19.18 10.95 -10.42
CA ASP A 190 18.64 9.62 -10.14
C ASP A 190 19.76 8.65 -9.74
N ILE A 191 20.94 8.77 -10.39
CA ILE A 191 22.13 7.99 -10.06
C ILE A 191 22.64 8.36 -8.66
N ALA A 192 22.68 9.66 -8.32
CA ALA A 192 23.07 10.10 -6.99
C ALA A 192 22.10 9.59 -5.91
N GLY A 193 20.78 9.65 -6.17
CA GLY A 193 19.76 9.10 -5.27
C GLY A 193 19.89 7.59 -5.08
N LEU A 194 20.16 6.85 -6.16
CA LEU A 194 20.35 5.40 -6.11
C LEU A 194 21.61 5.02 -5.32
N CYS A 195 22.72 5.75 -5.52
CA CYS A 195 23.92 5.58 -4.71
C CYS A 195 23.65 5.87 -3.22
N THR A 196 22.94 6.94 -2.89
CA THR A 196 22.63 7.25 -1.48
C THR A 196 21.78 6.18 -0.83
N VAL A 197 20.73 5.70 -1.51
CA VAL A 197 19.86 4.63 -0.99
C VAL A 197 20.62 3.31 -0.88
N TYR A 198 21.44 2.97 -1.87
CA TYR A 198 22.27 1.77 -1.81
C TYR A 198 23.26 1.84 -0.64
N THR A 199 23.92 3.00 -0.43
CA THR A 199 24.85 3.16 0.69
C THR A 199 24.18 3.10 2.04
N THR A 200 22.98 3.68 2.22
CA THR A 200 22.27 3.61 3.50
C THR A 200 21.81 2.19 3.81
N VAL A 201 21.36 1.44 2.80
CA VAL A 201 20.95 0.02 2.95
C VAL A 201 22.14 -0.87 3.25
N VAL A 202 23.24 -0.75 2.50
CA VAL A 202 24.47 -1.53 2.73
C VAL A 202 25.05 -1.20 4.10
N MET A 203 25.03 0.07 4.52
CA MET A 203 25.50 0.47 5.85
C MET A 203 24.67 -0.19 6.95
N LEU A 204 23.34 -0.21 6.83
CA LEU A 204 22.44 -0.90 7.77
C LEU A 204 22.71 -2.41 7.84
N VAL A 205 22.88 -3.08 6.69
CA VAL A 205 23.14 -4.53 6.63
C VAL A 205 24.52 -4.88 7.19
N VAL A 206 25.53 -4.06 6.96
CA VAL A 206 26.90 -4.29 7.47
C VAL A 206 26.97 -4.03 8.98
N LEU A 207 26.22 -3.05 9.49
CA LEU A 207 26.14 -2.78 10.93
C LEU A 207 25.48 -3.96 11.67
N GLU A 208 24.47 -4.57 11.06
CA GLU A 208 23.80 -5.77 11.55
C GLU A 208 24.69 -7.02 11.50
N PHE A 209 25.46 -7.23 10.43
CA PHE A 209 26.37 -8.38 10.35
C PHE A 209 27.58 -8.26 11.31
N ARG A 210 27.81 -7.05 11.85
CA ARG A 210 28.88 -6.76 12.81
C ARG A 210 28.43 -6.79 14.28
N LEU A 211 27.12 -6.79 14.56
CA LEU A 211 26.53 -6.98 15.89
C LEU A 211 26.22 -8.46 16.15
#